data_AF-G4T3L7-F1
#
_entry.id   AF-G4T3L7-F1
#
_cell.length_a   1.000
_cell.length_b   1.000
_cell.length_c   1.000
_cell.angle_alpha   90.00
_cell.angle_beta   90.00
_cell.angle_gamma   90.00
#
_symmetry.space_group_name_H-M   'P 1'
#
loop_
_entity.id
_entity.type
_entity.pdbx_description
1 polymer ?
#
loop_
_entity_poly.entity_id
_entity_poly.type
_entity_poly.pdbx_seq_one_letter_code
_entity_poly.pdbx_strand_id
1 'polypeptide(L)'
;MIRLSQEASLVAVLRMKKSKLKYRLREYRGETVINRDLDVQALYKHVVRKHWQPIAGQPYQAKVVDVEINLAEQDKQPEQWAPVRLLFVRGTARTDKTQAGKKDWAVFLCTDTALTATQILELYAMRWAIEVYFKEAKQQLGFLKEQSNH
;
A
#
# COMPACT_ATOMS: atom_id res chain seq x y z
N MET A 1 0.52 10.48 -9.51
CA MET A 1 1.78 9.82 -9.07
C MET A 1 2.00 8.49 -9.77
N ILE A 2 1.06 7.52 -9.71
CA ILE A 2 1.21 6.22 -10.40
C ILE A 2 1.52 6.38 -11.90
N ARG A 3 0.79 7.25 -12.60
CA ARG A 3 1.03 7.58 -14.02
C ARG A 3 2.47 8.08 -14.26
N LEU A 4 2.90 9.09 -13.49
CA LEU A 4 4.26 9.63 -13.55
C LEU A 4 5.33 8.54 -13.27
N SER A 5 5.07 7.64 -12.32
CA SER A 5 5.98 6.53 -12.03
C SER A 5 6.13 5.60 -13.23
N GLN A 6 5.03 5.30 -13.92
CA GLN A 6 5.07 4.47 -15.14
C GLN A 6 5.83 5.17 -16.27
N GLU A 7 5.58 6.45 -16.51
CA GLU A 7 6.26 7.26 -17.53
C GLU A 7 7.78 7.35 -17.26
N ALA A 8 8.17 7.45 -15.99
CA ALA A 8 9.56 7.52 -15.57
C ALA A 8 10.23 6.15 -15.37
N SER A 9 9.55 5.03 -15.65
CA SER A 9 10.04 3.68 -15.37
C SER A 9 10.47 3.45 -13.91
N LEU A 10 9.74 4.07 -12.97
CA LEU A 10 9.97 3.98 -11.53
C LEU A 10 8.94 3.07 -10.86
N VAL A 11 9.37 2.42 -9.77
CA VAL A 11 8.47 1.66 -8.89
C VAL A 11 7.90 2.58 -7.83
N ALA A 12 6.59 2.79 -7.84
CA ALA A 12 5.89 3.54 -6.81
C ALA A 12 5.47 2.60 -5.67
N VAL A 13 5.81 2.95 -4.42
CA VAL A 13 5.29 2.30 -3.21
C VAL A 13 4.57 3.32 -2.33
N LEU A 14 3.26 3.16 -2.18
CA LEU A 14 2.37 4.15 -1.56
C LEU A 14 1.62 3.55 -0.39
N ARG A 15 1.56 4.25 0.75
CA ARG A 15 0.65 3.88 1.83
C ARG A 15 -0.74 4.42 1.53
N MET A 16 -1.70 3.52 1.40
CA MET A 16 -3.07 3.87 1.06
C MET A 16 -3.84 4.36 2.30
N LYS A 17 -4.62 5.42 2.10
CA LYS A 17 -5.63 5.89 3.06
C LYS A 17 -6.98 5.26 2.75
N LYS A 18 -7.88 5.24 3.74
CA LYS A 18 -9.27 4.85 3.51
C LYS A 18 -9.89 5.78 2.48
N SER A 19 -10.46 5.22 1.42
CA SER A 19 -11.12 5.95 0.35
C SER A 19 -12.19 5.08 -0.31
N LYS A 20 -13.00 5.68 -1.17
CA LYS A 20 -13.97 4.96 -2.04
C LYS A 20 -13.35 4.48 -3.35
N LEU A 21 -12.03 4.67 -3.54
CA LEU A 21 -11.31 4.22 -4.72
C LEU A 21 -11.53 2.72 -4.94
N LYS A 22 -11.93 2.37 -6.16
CA LYS A 22 -12.21 1.00 -6.56
C LYS A 22 -10.99 0.38 -7.23
N TYR A 23 -10.81 -0.90 -6.94
CA TYR A 23 -9.80 -1.76 -7.51
C TYR A 23 -10.51 -2.94 -8.14
N ARG A 24 -10.08 -3.32 -9.34
CA ARG A 24 -10.62 -4.46 -10.05
C ARG A 24 -9.85 -5.71 -9.64
N LEU A 25 -10.54 -6.62 -8.96
CA LEU A 25 -10.05 -7.96 -8.66
C LEU A 25 -10.49 -8.90 -9.79
N ARG A 26 -9.54 -9.57 -10.43
CA ARG A 26 -9.81 -10.64 -11.40
C ARG A 26 -9.82 -11.99 -10.68
N GLU A 27 -10.95 -12.68 -10.73
CA GLU A 27 -11.10 -14.03 -10.18
C GLU A 27 -11.31 -15.03 -11.31
N TYR A 28 -10.56 -16.12 -11.29
CA TYR A 28 -10.68 -17.20 -12.28
C TYR A 28 -11.56 -18.32 -11.69
N ARG A 29 -12.63 -18.66 -12.40
CA ARG A 29 -13.53 -19.77 -12.06
C ARG A 29 -13.57 -20.75 -13.23
N GLY A 30 -12.59 -21.66 -13.25
CA GLY A 30 -12.29 -22.45 -14.45
C GLY A 30 -11.73 -21.55 -15.54
N GLU A 31 -12.34 -21.59 -16.73
CA GLU A 31 -11.96 -20.74 -17.88
C GLU A 31 -12.59 -19.33 -17.83
N THR A 32 -13.58 -19.12 -16.95
CA THR A 32 -14.28 -17.83 -16.86
C THR A 32 -13.54 -16.86 -15.96
N VAL A 33 -13.32 -15.63 -16.43
CA VAL A 33 -12.80 -14.51 -15.64
C VAL A 33 -13.95 -13.65 -15.13
N ILE A 34 -14.01 -13.45 -13.81
CA ILE A 34 -14.98 -12.57 -13.15
C ILE A 34 -14.23 -11.36 -12.62
N ASN A 35 -14.62 -10.17 -13.08
CA ASN A 35 -14.09 -8.90 -12.57
C ASN A 35 -15.01 -8.36 -11.47
N ARG A 36 -14.42 -7.99 -10.32
CA ARG A 36 -15.14 -7.29 -9.25
C ARG A 36 -14.44 -6.00 -8.88
N ASP A 37 -15.19 -4.90 -8.94
CA ASP A 37 -14.68 -3.58 -8.56
C ASP A 37 -14.99 -3.30 -7.08
N LEU A 38 -13.95 -3.39 -6.26
CA LEU A 38 -14.04 -3.39 -4.80
C LEU A 38 -13.18 -2.25 -4.23
N ASP A 39 -13.64 -1.58 -3.17
CA ASP A 39 -12.76 -0.69 -2.40
C ASP A 39 -11.88 -1.50 -1.42
N VAL A 40 -10.92 -0.84 -0.78
CA VAL A 40 -9.99 -1.48 0.16
C VAL A 40 -10.70 -2.23 1.29
N GLN A 41 -11.83 -1.73 1.78
CA GLN A 41 -12.56 -2.40 2.86
C GLN A 41 -13.29 -3.64 2.37
N ALA A 42 -13.88 -3.57 1.17
CA ALA A 42 -14.52 -4.69 0.53
C ALA A 42 -13.50 -5.78 0.17
N LEU A 43 -12.35 -5.41 -0.42
CA LEU A 43 -11.21 -6.32 -0.65
C LEU A 43 -10.75 -6.99 0.64
N TYR A 44 -10.61 -6.21 1.72
CA TYR A 44 -10.21 -6.75 3.02
C TYR A 44 -11.16 -7.85 3.50
N LYS A 45 -12.47 -7.62 3.42
CA LYS A 45 -13.49 -8.59 3.82
C LYS A 45 -13.52 -9.81 2.90
N HIS A 46 -13.32 -9.59 1.59
CA HIS A 46 -13.46 -10.60 0.54
C HIS A 46 -12.28 -11.59 0.54
N VAL A 47 -11.04 -11.10 0.53
CA VAL A 47 -9.85 -11.98 0.32
C VAL A 47 -8.80 -11.93 1.43
N VAL A 48 -8.80 -10.92 2.30
CA VAL A 48 -7.68 -10.70 3.25
C VAL A 48 -7.94 -11.24 4.64
N ARG A 49 -9.09 -10.92 5.25
CA ARG A 49 -9.32 -11.00 6.71
C ARG A 49 -8.94 -12.33 7.38
N LYS A 50 -9.03 -13.45 6.65
CA LYS A 50 -8.75 -14.81 7.16
C LYS A 50 -7.50 -15.46 6.56
N HIS A 51 -6.78 -14.77 5.68
CA HIS A 51 -5.68 -15.33 4.90
C HIS A 51 -4.35 -14.62 5.16
N TRP A 52 -4.12 -14.20 6.40
CA TRP A 52 -2.86 -13.57 6.82
C TRP A 52 -1.72 -14.58 6.83
N GLN A 53 -0.56 -14.17 6.32
CA GLN A 53 0.67 -14.96 6.28
C GLN A 53 1.76 -14.24 7.09
N PRO A 54 2.54 -14.93 7.94
CA PRO A 54 3.65 -14.32 8.65
C PRO A 54 4.73 -13.86 7.66
N ILE A 55 5.42 -12.78 7.99
CA ILE A 55 6.63 -12.35 7.29
C ILE A 55 7.84 -12.87 8.07
N ALA A 56 8.69 -13.65 7.41
CA ALA A 56 9.86 -14.24 8.06
C ALA A 56 10.76 -13.16 8.70
N GLY A 57 11.14 -13.37 9.96
CA GLY A 57 12.02 -12.45 10.69
C GLY A 57 11.38 -11.12 11.12
N GLN A 58 10.09 -10.90 10.89
CA GLN A 58 9.41 -9.64 11.23
C GLN A 58 8.18 -9.86 12.12
N PRO A 59 7.85 -8.93 13.03
CA PRO A 59 6.66 -9.00 13.90
C PRO A 59 5.37 -8.59 13.15
N TYR A 60 5.24 -9.01 11.89
CA TYR A 60 4.15 -8.61 11.00
C TYR A 60 3.57 -9.82 10.28
N GLN A 61 2.28 -9.70 9.94
CA GLN A 61 1.62 -10.57 9.00
C GLN A 61 1.15 -9.74 7.81
N ALA A 62 1.15 -10.36 6.63
CA ALA A 62 0.72 -9.74 5.40
C ALA A 62 -0.20 -10.62 4.57
N LYS A 63 -0.91 -9.96 3.65
CA LYS A 63 -1.57 -10.60 2.52
C LYS A 63 -1.36 -9.73 1.29
N VAL A 64 -0.81 -10.36 0.26
CA VAL A 64 -0.68 -9.76 -1.07
C VAL A 64 -1.95 -10.03 -1.88
N VAL A 65 -2.40 -9.00 -2.59
CA VAL A 65 -3.54 -9.07 -3.53
C VAL A 65 -3.16 -8.27 -4.77
N ASP A 66 -3.00 -8.94 -5.91
CA ASP A 66 -2.80 -8.27 -7.19
C ASP A 66 -4.15 -7.87 -7.77
N VAL A 67 -4.28 -6.61 -8.16
CA VAL A 67 -5.51 -5.98 -8.65
C VAL A 67 -5.17 -5.00 -9.76
N GLU A 68 -6.19 -4.43 -10.38
CA GLU A 68 -6.02 -3.31 -11.30
C GLU A 68 -6.64 -2.03 -10.74
N ILE A 69 -6.04 -0.89 -11.06
CA ILE A 69 -6.56 0.44 -10.75
C ILE A 69 -6.86 1.18 -12.05
N ASN A 70 -7.99 1.89 -12.11
CA ASN A 70 -8.30 2.76 -13.23
C ASN A 70 -7.57 4.10 -13.06
N LEU A 71 -6.80 4.48 -14.07
CA LEU A 71 -6.01 5.72 -14.12
C LEU A 71 -6.67 6.83 -14.96
N ALA A 72 -7.88 6.62 -15.48
CA ALA A 72 -8.65 7.66 -16.15
C ALA A 72 -8.89 8.85 -15.21
N GLU A 73 -8.57 10.06 -15.65
CA GLU A 73 -8.65 11.27 -14.81
C GLU A 73 -10.03 11.93 -14.87
N GLN A 74 -10.83 11.58 -15.88
CA GLN A 74 -12.15 12.12 -16.13
C GLN A 74 -13.10 10.99 -16.52
N ASP A 75 -14.36 11.08 -16.08
CA ASP A 75 -15.38 10.05 -16.35
C ASP A 75 -15.65 9.81 -17.85
N LYS A 76 -15.29 10.78 -18.71
CA LYS A 76 -15.45 10.69 -20.17
C LYS A 76 -14.25 10.07 -20.89
N GLN A 77 -13.12 9.86 -20.20
CA GLN A 77 -11.96 9.20 -20.79
C GLN A 77 -12.17 7.69 -20.78
N PRO A 78 -11.62 6.95 -21.77
CA PRO A 78 -11.63 5.50 -21.74
C PRO A 78 -10.95 5.00 -20.46
N GLU A 79 -11.48 3.90 -19.89
CA GLU A 79 -10.86 3.28 -18.72
C GLU A 79 -9.42 2.87 -19.04
N GLN A 80 -8.49 3.21 -18.14
CA GLN A 80 -7.09 2.86 -18.26
C GLN A 80 -6.68 2.01 -17.06
N TRP A 81 -6.84 0.69 -17.19
CA TRP A 81 -6.50 -0.26 -16.14
C TRP A 81 -4.99 -0.52 -16.09
N ALA A 82 -4.41 -0.32 -14.92
CA ALA A 82 -3.02 -0.63 -14.64
C ALA A 82 -2.92 -1.68 -13.53
N PRO A 83 -2.08 -2.72 -13.68
CA PRO A 83 -1.86 -3.71 -12.64
C PRO A 83 -1.09 -3.07 -11.47
N VAL A 84 -1.50 -3.40 -10.25
CA VAL A 84 -0.84 -3.00 -9.02
C VAL A 84 -0.93 -4.12 -7.99
N ARG A 85 0.04 -4.16 -7.09
CA ARG A 85 0.06 -5.07 -5.95
C ARG A 85 -0.37 -4.34 -4.69
N LEU A 86 -1.45 -4.80 -4.06
CA LEU A 86 -1.85 -4.35 -2.72
C LEU A 86 -1.26 -5.28 -1.66
N LEU A 87 -0.46 -4.71 -0.77
CA LEU A 87 0.09 -5.38 0.40
C LEU A 87 -0.68 -4.93 1.65
N PHE A 88 -1.55 -5.79 2.14
CA PHE A 88 -2.18 -5.62 3.45
C PHE A 88 -1.21 -6.08 4.53
N VAL A 89 -1.02 -5.30 5.59
CA VAL A 89 -0.10 -5.63 6.69
C VAL A 89 -0.75 -5.35 8.03
N ARG A 90 -0.51 -6.21 9.02
CA ARG A 90 -0.87 -5.99 10.42
C ARG A 90 0.25 -6.47 11.35
N GLY A 91 0.30 -5.93 12.57
CA GLY A 91 1.17 -6.46 13.62
C GLY A 91 0.77 -7.89 14.00
N THR A 92 1.74 -8.71 14.38
CA THR A 92 1.46 -9.86 15.24
C THR A 92 1.17 -9.35 16.64
N ALA A 93 0.27 -10.02 17.37
CA ALA A 93 -0.02 -9.73 18.78
C ALA A 93 1.30 -9.47 19.55
N ARG A 94 1.49 -8.27 20.11
CA ARG A 94 2.60 -7.98 21.02
C ARG A 94 2.35 -8.74 22.33
N THR A 95 3.41 -9.06 23.06
CA THR A 95 3.40 -9.79 24.34
C THR A 95 2.35 -9.29 25.35
N ASP A 96 1.89 -8.04 25.23
CA ASP A 96 0.99 -7.40 26.18
C ASP A 96 -0.45 -7.22 25.64
N LYS A 97 -0.71 -7.61 24.38
CA LYS A 97 -2.04 -7.64 23.77
C LYS A 97 -2.22 -8.95 23.01
N THR A 98 -3.15 -9.78 23.47
CA THR A 98 -3.49 -11.10 22.93
C THR A 98 -3.89 -11.13 21.44
N GLN A 99 -4.10 -9.98 20.78
CA GLN A 99 -4.34 -9.90 19.33
C GLN A 99 -4.15 -8.46 18.79
N ALA A 100 -3.65 -8.33 17.56
CA ALA A 100 -3.78 -7.09 16.80
C ALA A 100 -5.27 -6.77 16.60
N GLY A 101 -5.68 -5.53 16.87
CA GLY A 101 -7.08 -5.13 16.80
C GLY A 101 -7.69 -5.43 15.44
N LYS A 102 -8.98 -5.76 15.39
CA LYS A 102 -9.72 -6.13 14.16
C LYS A 102 -9.62 -5.10 13.00
N LYS A 103 -9.26 -3.85 13.33
CA LYS A 103 -9.10 -2.72 12.41
C LYS A 103 -7.65 -2.22 12.27
N ASP A 104 -6.70 -2.89 12.92
CA ASP A 104 -5.30 -2.45 13.00
C ASP A 104 -4.48 -3.07 11.87
N TRP A 105 -4.73 -2.58 10.66
CA TRP A 105 -4.00 -2.97 9.45
C TRP A 105 -3.75 -1.74 8.57
N ALA A 106 -2.66 -1.81 7.82
CA ALA A 106 -2.28 -0.86 6.79
C ALA A 106 -2.32 -1.52 5.41
N VAL A 107 -2.40 -0.70 4.36
CA VAL A 107 -2.31 -1.17 2.97
C VAL A 107 -1.28 -0.34 2.26
N PHE A 108 -0.39 -1.03 1.57
CA PHE A 108 0.56 -0.43 0.65
C PHE A 108 0.17 -0.82 -0.78
N LEU A 109 0.29 0.11 -1.70
CA LEU A 109 0.18 -0.12 -3.14
C LEU A 109 1.58 -0.10 -3.73
N CYS A 110 1.90 -1.10 -4.55
CA CYS A 110 3.11 -1.16 -5.34
C CYS A 110 2.75 -1.27 -6.83
N THR A 111 3.43 -0.51 -7.69
CA THR A 111 3.23 -0.60 -9.15
C THR A 111 3.95 -1.78 -9.79
N ASP A 112 4.86 -2.43 -9.06
CA ASP A 112 5.56 -3.63 -9.49
C ASP A 112 4.97 -4.86 -8.79
N THR A 113 4.28 -5.72 -9.55
CA THR A 113 3.68 -6.97 -9.05
C THR A 113 4.68 -8.12 -8.95
N ALA A 114 5.96 -7.92 -9.24
CA ALA A 114 7.00 -8.92 -8.95
C ALA A 114 7.51 -8.80 -7.50
N LEU A 115 7.40 -7.63 -6.87
CA LEU A 115 7.99 -7.39 -5.54
C LEU A 115 7.29 -8.14 -4.41
N THR A 116 8.09 -8.78 -3.56
CA THR A 116 7.62 -9.50 -2.38
C THR A 116 7.12 -8.55 -1.27
N ALA A 117 6.37 -9.09 -0.31
CA ALA A 117 5.91 -8.34 0.86
C ALA A 117 7.05 -7.65 1.62
N THR A 118 8.17 -8.37 1.83
CA THR A 118 9.36 -7.85 2.51
C THR A 118 9.98 -6.69 1.74
N GLN A 119 10.22 -6.84 0.44
CA GLN A 119 10.80 -5.77 -0.40
C GLN A 119 9.93 -4.51 -0.42
N ILE A 120 8.60 -4.65 -0.51
CA ILE A 120 7.68 -3.51 -0.48
C ILE A 120 7.78 -2.77 0.86
N LEU A 121 7.85 -3.51 1.98
CA LEU A 121 8.00 -2.90 3.31
C LEU A 121 9.35 -2.20 3.48
N GLU A 122 10.44 -2.80 3.02
CA GLU A 122 11.79 -2.23 3.06
C GLU A 122 11.87 -0.94 2.23
N LEU A 123 11.35 -0.97 0.99
CA LEU A 123 11.26 0.22 0.12
C LEU A 123 10.49 1.35 0.81
N TYR A 124 9.35 1.03 1.45
CA TYR A 124 8.57 2.03 2.16
C TYR A 124 9.27 2.56 3.43
N ALA A 125 10.01 1.70 4.13
CA ALA A 125 10.78 2.08 5.32
C ALA A 125 11.92 3.05 4.96
N MET A 126 12.62 2.82 3.84
CA MET A 126 13.68 3.72 3.36
C MET A 126 13.17 5.14 3.10
N ARG A 127 11.95 5.28 2.58
CA ARG A 127 11.31 6.60 2.41
C ARG A 127 11.14 7.34 3.74
N TRP A 128 10.81 6.62 4.82
CA TRP A 128 10.70 7.23 6.15
C TRP A 128 12.07 7.62 6.71
N ALA A 129 13.11 6.81 6.48
CA ALA A 129 14.48 7.18 6.87
C ALA A 129 14.93 8.50 6.22
N ILE A 130 14.54 8.76 4.97
CA ILE A 130 14.78 10.05 4.29
C ILE A 130 14.06 11.21 5.00
N GLU A 131 12.79 11.02 5.38
CA GLU A 131 12.03 12.05 6.13
C GLU A 131 12.69 12.37 7.47
N VAL A 132 13.16 11.34 8.20
CA VAL A 132 13.88 11.50 9.47
C VAL A 132 15.20 12.22 9.25
N TYR A 133 15.99 11.81 8.26
CA TYR A 133 17.26 12.47 7.92
C TYR A 133 17.07 13.97 7.65
N PHE A 134 16.09 14.35 6.83
CA PHE A 134 15.82 15.76 6.57
C PHE A 134 15.34 16.51 7.81
N LYS A 135 14.57 15.87 8.69
CA LYS A 135 14.14 16.48 9.95
C LYS A 135 15.36 16.76 10.85
N GLU A 136 16.25 15.80 10.98
CA GLU A 136 17.48 15.92 11.78
C GLU A 136 18.43 16.95 11.19
N ALA A 137 18.69 16.93 9.88
CA ALA A 137 19.54 17.90 9.20
C ALA A 137 19.04 19.34 9.39
N LYS A 138 17.71 19.57 9.27
CA LYS A 138 17.11 20.88 9.53
C LYS A 138 17.24 21.31 11.00
N GLN A 139 17.18 20.37 11.94
CA GLN A 139 17.38 20.66 13.35
C GLN A 139 18.83 21.05 13.64
N GLN A 140 19.80 20.32 13.08
CA GLN A 140 21.23 20.60 13.25
C GLN A 140 21.65 21.94 12.63
N LEU A 141 21.09 22.28 11.46
CA LEU A 141 21.39 23.53 10.76
C LEU A 141 20.59 24.74 11.29
N GLY A 142 19.75 24.57 12.32
CA GLY A 142 18.98 25.67 12.92
C GLY A 142 17.77 26.14 12.10
N PHE A 143 17.50 25.56 10.93
CA PHE A 143 16.38 25.95 10.05
C PHE A 143 14.99 25.70 10.62
N LEU A 144 14.87 24.92 11.71
CA LEU A 144 13.59 24.73 12.39
C LEU A 144 13.21 25.89 13.34
N LYS A 145 14.13 26.83 13.61
CA LYS A 145 13.87 27.99 14.49
C LYS A 145 13.23 29.18 13.75
N GLU A 146 13.40 29.30 12.45
CA GLU A 146 12.91 30.46 11.68
C GLU A 146 11.43 30.38 11.25
N GLN A 147 10.70 29.32 11.65
CA GLN A 147 9.25 29.18 11.40
C GLN A 147 8.38 29.55 12.61
N SER A 148 8.91 30.30 13.57
CA SER A 148 8.12 30.85 14.68
C SER A 148 7.94 32.36 14.49
N ASN A 149 6.70 32.72 14.16
CA ASN A 149 6.09 34.06 14.08
C ASN A 149 6.32 34.88 12.82
N HIS A 150 5.35 34.81 11.90
CA HIS A 150 4.77 35.98 11.23
C HIS A 150 3.27 35.80 11.03
#